data_AF-A0A0D6LMP8-F1
#
_entry.id   AF-A0A0D6LMP8-F1
#
_cell.length_a   1.000
_cell.length_b   1.000
_cell.length_c   1.000
_cell.angle_alpha   90.00
_cell.angle_beta   90.00
_cell.angle_gamma   90.00
#
_symmetry.space_group_name_H-M   'P 1'
#
loop_
_entity.id
_entity.type
_entity.pdbx_description
1 polymer ?
#
loop_
_entity_poly.entity_id
_entity_poly.type
_entity_poly.pdbx_seq_one_letter_code
_entity_poly.pdbx_strand_id
1 'polypeptide(L)'
;MGIERRPDLKDYWSSRRVFSQSFAAKYMTRNRFVQILNSLHFVDTSNADKSDRLSKIDAVVKILKRAFAEVYKPGREVCIDESMIPFRGRVLFRQYLRGKRYKYGLKLYKLCSDDGYIVRFIVYASKEPSRTGSAAEYVVTKLMEPYLDSEKNTLGRNVEKNRVGIPKDITSAKLQRGETTA
;
A
#
# COMPACT_ATOMS: atom_id res chain seq x y z
N MET A 1 -17.99 10.12 6.08
CA MET A 1 -16.85 11.05 6.01
C MET A 1 -16.10 11.06 4.67
N GLY A 2 -16.32 10.09 3.77
CA GLY A 2 -15.66 10.09 2.45
C GLY A 2 -16.31 11.08 1.46
N ILE A 3 -17.64 11.00 1.34
CA ILE A 3 -18.49 11.87 0.50
C ILE A 3 -18.74 13.20 1.23
N GLU A 4 -19.46 13.15 2.35
CA GLU A 4 -19.60 14.30 3.24
C GLU A 4 -18.30 14.48 4.04
N ARG A 5 -17.48 15.48 3.68
CA ARG A 5 -16.22 15.81 4.35
C ARG A 5 -16.39 17.04 5.24
N ARG A 6 -16.02 16.92 6.51
CA ARG A 6 -15.99 18.02 7.49
C ARG A 6 -14.59 18.18 8.07
N PRO A 7 -14.24 19.38 8.59
CA PRO A 7 -12.89 19.67 9.06
C PRO A 7 -12.43 18.73 10.17
N ASP A 8 -13.24 18.57 11.23
CA ASP A 8 -12.94 17.69 12.34
C ASP A 8 -13.99 16.58 12.49
N LEU A 9 -13.58 15.48 13.14
CA LEU A 9 -14.48 14.37 13.48
C LEU A 9 -15.68 14.82 14.33
N LYS A 10 -15.46 15.74 15.28
CA LYS A 10 -16.53 16.27 16.14
C LYS A 10 -17.60 17.05 15.37
N ASP A 11 -17.23 17.64 14.23
CA ASP A 11 -18.13 18.48 13.45
C ASP A 11 -19.24 17.68 12.77
N TYR A 12 -19.07 16.36 12.63
CA TYR A 12 -20.12 15.46 12.17
C TYR A 12 -21.27 15.31 13.18
N TRP A 13 -21.13 15.78 14.41
CA TRP A 13 -22.19 15.81 15.43
C TRP A 13 -22.39 17.20 16.03
N SER A 14 -21.89 18.24 15.37
CA SER A 14 -22.04 19.61 15.84
C SER A 14 -23.47 20.11 15.61
N SER A 15 -24.01 20.86 16.57
CA SER A 15 -25.27 21.58 16.45
C SER A 15 -25.13 22.95 15.79
N ARG A 16 -23.89 23.41 15.51
CA ARG A 16 -23.64 24.70 14.83
C ARG A 16 -24.33 24.68 13.48
N ARG A 17 -25.03 25.76 13.10
CA ARG A 17 -25.80 25.84 11.85
C ARG A 17 -25.03 25.37 10.61
N VAL A 18 -23.78 25.79 10.47
CA VAL A 18 -22.88 25.43 9.35
C VAL A 18 -22.55 23.93 9.29
N PHE A 19 -22.60 23.26 10.44
CA PHE A 19 -22.32 21.84 10.62
C PHE A 19 -23.58 21.08 11.08
N SER A 20 -24.76 21.66 10.94
CA SER A 20 -25.98 20.93 11.28
C SER A 20 -26.25 19.86 10.20
N GLN A 21 -27.18 18.93 10.48
CA GLN A 21 -27.73 17.98 9.51
C GLN A 21 -26.76 16.92 8.93
N SER A 22 -25.62 16.67 9.59
CA SER A 22 -24.71 15.58 9.24
C SER A 22 -25.44 14.25 9.11
N PHE A 23 -25.12 13.48 8.06
CA PHE A 23 -25.66 12.14 7.90
C PHE A 23 -25.29 11.25 9.10
N ALA A 24 -24.03 11.31 9.55
CA ALA A 24 -23.54 10.51 10.67
C ALA A 24 -24.31 10.75 11.98
N ALA A 25 -24.75 12.00 12.22
CA ALA A 25 -25.52 12.35 13.40
C ALA A 25 -26.93 11.75 13.43
N LYS A 26 -27.49 11.39 12.27
CA LYS A 26 -28.81 10.77 12.17
C LYS A 26 -28.83 9.29 12.59
N TYR A 27 -27.70 8.58 12.45
CA TYR A 27 -27.65 7.13 12.69
C TYR A 27 -27.12 6.76 14.07
N MET A 28 -26.16 7.51 14.61
CA MET A 28 -25.59 7.20 15.92
C MET A 28 -25.07 8.45 16.61
N THR A 29 -25.00 8.42 17.94
CA THR A 29 -24.39 9.50 18.71
C THR A 29 -22.87 9.51 18.54
N ARG A 30 -22.25 10.69 18.69
CA ARG A 30 -20.79 10.85 18.67
C ARG A 30 -20.10 9.90 19.64
N ASN A 31 -20.63 9.81 20.86
CA ASN A 31 -20.03 8.99 21.91
C ASN A 31 -20.06 7.50 21.54
N ARG A 32 -21.18 7.02 21.00
CA ARG A 32 -21.28 5.64 20.53
C ARG A 32 -20.30 5.35 19.40
N PHE A 33 -20.15 6.27 18.45
CA PHE A 33 -19.19 6.15 17.35
C PHE A 33 -17.74 6.06 17.87
N VAL A 34 -17.36 6.98 18.77
CA VAL A 34 -16.00 7.01 19.34
C VAL A 34 -15.73 5.76 20.19
N GLN A 35 -16.71 5.28 20.95
CA GLN A 35 -16.59 4.02 21.69
C GLN A 35 -16.30 2.85 20.75
N ILE A 36 -17.09 2.69 19.69
CA ILE A 36 -16.87 1.62 18.70
C ILE A 36 -15.49 1.77 18.04
N LEU A 37 -15.13 2.99 17.63
CA LEU A 37 -13.85 3.26 16.98
C LEU A 37 -12.65 2.91 17.88
N ASN A 38 -12.74 3.23 19.17
CA ASN A 38 -11.66 2.97 20.14
C ASN A 38 -11.57 1.50 20.56
N SER A 39 -12.65 0.73 20.42
CA SER A 39 -12.74 -0.68 20.81
C SER A 39 -12.74 -1.63 19.60
N LEU A 40 -12.41 -1.13 18.40
CA LEU A 40 -12.37 -1.97 17.21
C LEU A 40 -11.10 -2.84 17.21
N HIS A 41 -11.29 -4.15 17.39
CA HIS A 41 -10.24 -5.14 17.40
C HIS A 41 -10.59 -6.29 16.45
N PHE A 42 -9.59 -6.82 15.75
CA PHE A 42 -9.77 -7.91 14.78
C PHE A 42 -9.17 -9.24 15.20
N VAL A 43 -8.42 -9.24 16.31
CA VAL A 43 -7.68 -10.41 16.80
C VAL A 43 -7.75 -10.41 18.32
N ASP A 44 -7.91 -11.61 18.89
CA ASP A 44 -7.76 -11.81 20.32
C ASP A 44 -6.31 -11.61 20.73
N THR A 45 -6.06 -10.61 21.57
CA THR A 45 -4.71 -10.20 21.97
C THR A 45 -4.05 -11.25 22.89
N SER A 46 -4.83 -12.13 23.51
CA SER A 46 -4.29 -13.22 24.34
C SER A 46 -3.44 -14.21 23.53
N ASN A 47 -3.81 -14.43 22.26
CA ASN A 47 -3.19 -15.40 21.35
C ASN A 47 -2.35 -14.74 20.25
N ALA A 48 -2.19 -13.42 20.29
CA ALA A 48 -1.48 -12.71 19.23
C ALA A 48 0.03 -12.97 19.29
N ASP A 49 0.60 -13.41 18.16
CA ASP A 49 2.04 -13.48 18.00
C ASP A 49 2.64 -12.07 18.10
N LYS A 50 3.48 -11.86 19.11
CA LYS A 50 4.16 -10.58 19.37
C LYS A 50 5.32 -10.34 18.40
N SER A 51 5.79 -11.40 17.73
CA SER A 51 6.87 -11.31 16.73
C SER A 51 6.34 -10.74 15.40
N ASP A 52 5.11 -11.11 15.02
CA ASP A 52 4.43 -10.54 13.86
C ASP A 52 3.89 -9.13 14.16
N ARG A 53 4.46 -8.15 13.48
CA ARG A 53 4.09 -6.74 13.59
C ARG A 53 2.71 -6.43 12.98
N LEU A 54 2.19 -7.31 12.12
CA LEU A 54 0.88 -7.19 11.49
C LEU A 54 -0.20 -8.01 12.18
N SER A 55 0.13 -8.78 13.21
CA SER A 55 -0.79 -9.73 13.88
C SER A 55 -2.15 -9.12 14.21
N LYS A 56 -2.20 -7.87 14.68
CA LYS A 56 -3.45 -7.16 15.03
C LYS A 56 -4.41 -6.90 13.85
N ILE A 57 -3.92 -6.88 12.62
CA ILE A 57 -4.69 -6.59 11.40
C ILE A 57 -4.63 -7.71 10.37
N ASP A 58 -3.88 -8.78 10.65
CA ASP A 58 -3.61 -9.86 9.70
C ASP A 58 -4.90 -10.51 9.18
N ALA A 59 -5.88 -10.75 10.05
CA ALA A 59 -7.19 -11.28 9.65
C ALA A 59 -7.87 -10.43 8.57
N VAL A 60 -7.90 -9.11 8.75
CA VAL A 60 -8.50 -8.17 7.79
C VAL A 60 -7.67 -8.10 6.51
N VAL A 61 -6.34 -8.04 6.63
CA VAL A 61 -5.43 -8.01 5.48
C VAL A 61 -5.60 -9.27 4.63
N LYS A 62 -5.73 -10.45 5.23
CA LYS A 62 -5.99 -11.72 4.53
C LYS A 62 -7.33 -11.70 3.80
N ILE A 63 -8.40 -11.23 4.45
CA ILE A 63 -9.72 -11.08 3.82
C ILE A 63 -9.63 -10.16 2.59
N LEU A 64 -8.99 -8.99 2.73
CA LEU A 64 -8.85 -8.05 1.62
C LEU A 64 -8.01 -8.61 0.47
N LYS A 65 -6.87 -9.25 0.78
CA LYS A 65 -6.03 -9.89 -0.24
C LYS A 65 -6.80 -10.95 -1.03
N ARG A 66 -7.58 -11.78 -0.33
CA ARG A 66 -8.41 -12.81 -0.95
C ARG A 66 -9.48 -12.18 -1.85
N ALA A 67 -10.26 -11.25 -1.30
CA ALA A 67 -11.34 -10.60 -2.04
C ALA A 67 -10.83 -9.88 -3.29
N PHE A 68 -9.69 -9.18 -3.20
CA PHE A 68 -9.13 -8.45 -4.35
C PHE A 68 -8.66 -9.40 -5.46
N ALA A 69 -8.04 -10.52 -5.09
CA ALA A 69 -7.59 -11.52 -6.05
C ALA A 69 -8.74 -12.32 -6.69
N GLU A 70 -9.84 -12.55 -5.96
CA GLU A 70 -11.00 -13.31 -6.46
C GLU A 70 -11.90 -12.48 -7.39
N VAL A 71 -12.03 -11.18 -7.13
CA VAL A 71 -12.98 -10.31 -7.86
C VAL A 71 -12.47 -9.90 -9.24
N TYR A 72 -11.16 -9.78 -9.42
CA TYR A 72 -10.60 -9.23 -10.65
C TYR A 72 -9.37 -10.01 -11.11
N LYS A 73 -9.42 -10.49 -12.36
CA LYS A 73 -8.28 -11.07 -13.06
C LYS A 73 -7.65 -9.98 -13.92
N PRO A 74 -6.40 -9.57 -13.65
CA PRO A 74 -5.75 -8.54 -14.46
C PRO A 74 -5.56 -9.00 -15.91
N GLY A 75 -5.52 -8.01 -16.81
CA GLY A 75 -5.17 -8.20 -18.21
C GLY A 75 -3.68 -8.51 -18.42
N ARG A 76 -3.18 -8.22 -19.62
CA ARG A 76 -1.78 -8.49 -19.98
C ARG A 76 -0.78 -7.60 -19.26
N GLU A 77 -1.19 -6.38 -18.93
CA GLU A 77 -0.33 -5.36 -18.36
C GLU A 77 -0.65 -5.16 -16.88
N VAL A 78 0.41 -5.22 -16.06
CA VAL A 78 0.34 -4.98 -14.62
C VAL A 78 1.52 -4.13 -14.18
N CYS A 79 1.29 -3.31 -13.16
CA CYS A 79 2.28 -2.41 -12.60
C CYS A 79 2.48 -2.69 -11.11
N ILE A 80 3.73 -2.78 -10.68
CA ILE A 80 4.09 -2.87 -9.27
C ILE A 80 4.70 -1.54 -8.84
N ASP A 81 4.07 -0.92 -7.84
CA ASP A 81 4.57 0.33 -7.27
C ASP A 81 4.27 0.44 -5.78
N GLU A 82 4.84 1.47 -5.18
CA GLU A 82 4.84 1.76 -3.77
C GLU A 82 3.85 2.88 -3.45
N SER A 83 2.96 2.60 -2.49
CA SER A 83 2.03 3.59 -1.95
C SER A 83 2.26 3.83 -0.47
N MET A 84 1.86 5.02 0.00
CA MET A 84 2.01 5.44 1.38
C MET A 84 0.65 5.75 1.98
N ILE A 85 0.29 5.05 3.06
CA ILE A 85 -0.86 5.40 3.89
C ILE A 85 -0.39 6.45 4.92
N PRO A 86 -0.92 7.68 4.89
CA PRO A 86 -0.52 8.73 5.82
C PRO A 86 -0.81 8.31 7.27
N PHE A 87 0.23 8.20 8.08
CA PHE A 87 0.09 7.83 9.49
C PHE A 87 1.22 8.41 10.32
N ARG A 88 0.88 9.14 11.39
CA ARG A 88 1.83 9.77 12.30
C ARG A 88 1.84 9.18 13.71
N GLY A 89 0.96 8.23 14.02
CA GLY A 89 0.95 7.55 15.31
C GLY A 89 2.20 6.70 15.56
N ARG A 90 2.25 6.10 16.77
CA ARG A 90 3.33 5.21 17.18
C ARG A 90 3.08 3.81 16.64
N VAL A 91 3.93 3.39 15.70
CA VAL A 91 3.94 2.03 15.14
C VAL A 91 5.35 1.69 14.69
N LEU A 92 5.78 0.45 14.93
CA LEU A 92 7.18 0.01 14.76
C LEU A 92 7.69 0.08 13.32
N PHE A 93 6.78 0.00 12.33
CA PHE A 93 7.13 -0.11 10.91
C PHE A 93 6.75 1.11 10.08
N ARG A 94 6.50 2.25 10.74
CA ARG A 94 6.32 3.54 10.06
C ARG A 94 7.56 3.88 9.24
N GLN A 95 7.36 4.25 7.99
CA GLN A 95 8.42 4.64 7.06
C GLN A 95 8.44 6.15 6.84
N TYR A 96 9.64 6.67 6.54
CA TYR A 96 9.84 8.02 6.03
C TYR A 96 10.28 7.96 4.57
N LEU A 97 9.49 8.53 3.65
CA LEU A 97 9.83 8.64 2.23
C LEU A 97 9.90 10.11 1.83
N ARG A 98 11.12 10.63 1.66
CA ARG A 98 11.38 12.06 1.38
C ARG A 98 10.65 12.59 0.15
N GLY A 99 10.53 11.78 -0.90
CA GLY A 99 9.95 12.16 -2.19
C GLY A 99 8.43 12.03 -2.31
N LYS A 100 7.72 11.53 -1.28
CA LYS A 100 6.26 11.38 -1.33
C LYS A 100 5.58 12.58 -0.64
N ARG A 101 4.39 12.98 -1.13
CA ARG A 101 3.57 14.08 -0.56
C ARG A 101 3.39 13.91 0.95
N TYR A 102 3.05 12.70 1.37
CA TYR A 102 3.00 12.32 2.77
C TYR A 102 4.30 11.59 3.12
N LYS A 103 5.22 12.32 3.76
CA LYS A 103 6.56 11.78 4.05
C LYS A 103 6.56 10.68 5.10
N TYR A 104 5.62 10.70 6.05
CA TYR A 104 5.52 9.70 7.12
C TYR A 104 4.25 8.87 6.96
N GLY A 105 4.39 7.54 7.03
CA GLY A 105 3.24 6.66 6.93
C GLY A 105 3.58 5.17 6.93
N LEU A 106 2.62 4.36 6.52
CA LEU A 106 2.79 2.93 6.30
C LEU A 106 3.03 2.68 4.81
N LYS A 107 4.14 2.02 4.47
CA LYS A 107 4.48 1.68 3.09
C LYS A 107 3.74 0.41 2.67
N LEU A 108 3.11 0.45 1.50
CA LEU A 108 2.55 -0.71 0.81
C LEU A 108 3.24 -0.89 -0.53
N TYR A 109 3.47 -2.13 -0.93
CA TYR A 109 3.70 -2.49 -2.33
C TYR A 109 2.39 -3.01 -2.90
N LYS A 110 2.02 -2.61 -4.11
CA LYS A 110 0.77 -3.03 -4.74
C LYS A 110 1.01 -3.43 -6.19
N LEU A 111 0.40 -4.53 -6.60
CA LEU A 111 0.22 -4.94 -7.98
C LEU A 111 -1.11 -4.37 -8.45
N CYS A 112 -1.05 -3.50 -9.46
CA CYS A 112 -2.22 -2.89 -10.06
C CYS A 112 -2.35 -3.32 -11.52
N SER A 113 -3.57 -3.44 -12.00
CA SER A 113 -3.86 -3.51 -13.43
C SER A 113 -3.80 -2.13 -14.09
N ASP A 114 -3.85 -2.14 -15.41
CA ASP A 114 -3.93 -0.97 -16.30
C ASP A 114 -5.12 -0.03 -15.98
N ASP A 115 -6.26 -0.58 -15.57
CA ASP A 115 -7.44 0.17 -15.14
C ASP A 115 -7.35 0.77 -13.72
N GLY A 116 -6.23 0.53 -13.02
CA GLY A 116 -5.97 1.06 -11.69
C GLY A 116 -6.53 0.21 -10.53
N TYR A 117 -7.09 -0.96 -10.80
CA TYR A 117 -7.53 -1.89 -9.76
C TYR A 117 -6.33 -2.49 -9.00
N ILE A 118 -6.45 -2.65 -7.68
CA ILE A 118 -5.41 -3.27 -6.85
C ILE A 118 -5.69 -4.77 -6.76
N VAL A 119 -4.90 -5.57 -7.47
CA VAL A 119 -5.07 -7.03 -7.51
C VAL A 119 -4.46 -7.69 -6.27
N ARG A 120 -3.22 -7.31 -5.94
CA ARG A 120 -2.47 -7.86 -4.79
C ARG A 120 -1.68 -6.74 -4.12
N PHE A 121 -1.43 -6.86 -2.83
CA PHE A 121 -0.59 -5.91 -2.10
C PHE A 121 0.16 -6.55 -0.93
N ILE A 122 1.24 -5.92 -0.50
CA ILE A 122 2.07 -6.31 0.65
C ILE A 122 2.21 -5.10 1.56
N VAL A 123 1.91 -5.29 2.85
CA VAL A 123 2.18 -4.29 3.89
C VAL A 123 3.64 -4.43 4.32
N TYR A 124 4.42 -3.36 4.20
CA TYR A 124 5.83 -3.40 4.59
C TYR A 124 5.96 -3.19 6.11
N ALA A 125 6.20 -4.29 6.83
CA ALA A 125 6.28 -4.29 8.29
C ALA A 125 7.70 -4.48 8.88
N SER A 126 8.67 -4.92 8.08
CA SER A 126 10.11 -4.99 8.38
C SER A 126 10.81 -5.72 7.23
N LYS A 127 12.13 -5.94 7.36
CA LYS A 127 12.80 -6.98 6.57
C LYS A 127 12.31 -8.34 7.07
N GLU A 128 11.86 -9.20 6.15
CA GLU A 128 11.67 -10.61 6.48
C GLU A 128 13.04 -11.27 6.69
N PRO A 129 13.21 -12.05 7.77
CA PRO A 129 14.49 -12.67 8.10
C PRO A 129 14.91 -13.74 7.07
N SER A 130 13.95 -14.36 6.37
CA SER A 130 14.17 -15.39 5.35
C SER A 130 14.32 -14.85 3.92
N ARG A 131 14.40 -13.52 3.73
CA ARG A 131 14.43 -12.92 2.39
C ARG A 131 15.75 -13.23 1.67
N THR A 132 15.67 -14.05 0.62
CA THR A 132 16.71 -14.20 -0.41
C THR A 132 16.57 -13.11 -1.49
N GLY A 133 17.70 -12.64 -2.00
CA GLY A 133 17.73 -11.63 -3.08
C GLY A 133 17.46 -10.19 -2.65
N SER A 134 17.20 -9.33 -3.64
CA SER A 134 16.97 -7.91 -3.43
C SER A 134 15.56 -7.61 -2.88
N ALA A 135 15.34 -6.40 -2.33
CA ALA A 135 14.00 -6.01 -1.88
C ALA A 135 12.99 -5.99 -3.04
N ALA A 136 13.42 -5.49 -4.20
CA ALA A 136 12.60 -5.41 -5.39
C ALA A 136 12.24 -6.81 -5.91
N GLU A 137 13.21 -7.71 -5.97
CA GLU A 137 13.01 -9.09 -6.39
C GLU A 137 12.00 -9.81 -5.49
N TYR A 138 12.16 -9.75 -4.17
CA TYR A 138 11.20 -10.34 -3.23
C TYR A 138 9.78 -9.81 -3.46
N VAL A 139 9.63 -8.49 -3.60
CA VAL A 139 8.31 -7.86 -3.81
C VAL A 139 7.69 -8.31 -5.12
N VAL A 140 8.47 -8.30 -6.21
CA VAL A 140 8.01 -8.71 -7.55
C VAL A 140 7.59 -10.18 -7.52
N THR A 141 8.44 -11.07 -7.01
CA THR A 141 8.15 -12.50 -6.96
C THR A 141 6.91 -12.79 -6.10
N LYS A 142 6.78 -12.18 -4.92
CA LYS A 142 5.60 -12.38 -4.05
C LYS A 142 4.30 -11.85 -4.63
N LEU A 143 4.34 -10.71 -5.31
CA LEU A 143 3.15 -10.13 -5.92
C LEU A 143 2.77 -10.89 -7.20
N MET A 144 3.74 -11.33 -7.99
CA MET A 144 3.52 -12.01 -9.26
C MET A 144 3.32 -13.53 -9.16
N GLU A 145 3.58 -14.15 -8.01
CA GLU A 145 3.55 -15.60 -7.78
C GLU A 145 2.47 -16.38 -8.58
N PRO A 146 1.16 -16.00 -8.60
CA PRO A 146 0.14 -16.75 -9.34
C PRO A 146 0.19 -16.60 -10.86
N TYR A 147 0.98 -15.65 -11.35
CA TYR A 147 1.08 -15.28 -12.76
C TYR A 147 2.41 -15.72 -13.37
N LEU A 148 3.35 -16.27 -12.57
CA LEU A 148 4.67 -16.65 -13.05
C LEU A 148 4.65 -17.86 -14.01
N ASP A 149 3.66 -18.75 -13.86
CA ASP A 149 3.56 -20.00 -14.64
C ASP A 149 2.91 -19.83 -16.02
N SER A 150 2.34 -18.65 -16.34
CA SER A 150 1.86 -18.38 -17.69
C SER A 150 3.05 -18.04 -18.59
N GLU A 151 3.30 -18.86 -19.61
CA GLU A 151 4.44 -18.74 -20.50
C GLU A 151 4.60 -17.31 -21.06
N LYS A 152 5.78 -16.73 -20.83
CA LYS A 152 6.28 -15.41 -21.29
C LYS A 152 5.81 -14.18 -20.49
N ASN A 153 6.23 -14.11 -19.23
CA ASN A 153 6.24 -12.85 -18.49
C ASN A 153 7.42 -11.97 -18.93
N THR A 154 7.13 -10.74 -19.37
CA THR A 154 8.15 -9.75 -19.72
C THR A 154 8.19 -8.67 -18.64
N LEU A 155 9.37 -8.37 -18.10
CA LEU A 155 9.54 -7.34 -17.07
C LEU A 155 10.17 -6.08 -17.68
N GLY A 156 9.40 -5.00 -17.78
CA GLY A 156 9.92 -3.66 -18.01
C GLY A 156 10.33 -3.00 -16.69
N ARG A 157 11.57 -2.50 -16.59
CA ARG A 157 12.01 -1.70 -15.42
C ARG A 157 13.04 -0.65 -15.79
N ASN A 158 13.05 0.43 -15.02
CA ASN A 158 14.18 1.35 -14.99
C ASN A 158 15.32 0.75 -14.16
N VAL A 159 16.55 1.09 -14.52
CA VAL A 159 17.76 0.62 -13.85
C VAL A 159 18.59 1.82 -13.40
N GLU A 160 19.12 1.76 -12.18
CA GLU A 160 19.99 2.83 -11.66
C GLU A 160 21.29 2.90 -12.47
N LYS A 161 21.73 4.13 -12.83
CA LYS A 161 22.91 4.36 -13.69
C LYS A 161 24.21 3.75 -13.12
N ASN A 162 24.31 3.64 -11.80
CA ASN A 162 25.44 3.07 -11.08
C ASN A 162 25.36 1.53 -10.92
N ARG A 163 24.38 0.86 -11.52
CA ARG A 163 24.27 -0.60 -11.42
C ARG A 163 25.45 -1.28 -12.12
N VAL A 164 26.03 -2.25 -11.42
CA VAL A 164 27.09 -3.11 -11.95
C VAL A 164 26.56 -3.94 -13.13
N GLY A 165 27.33 -3.99 -14.22
CA GLY A 165 27.00 -4.77 -15.41
C GLY A 165 26.25 -4.01 -16.51
N ILE A 166 26.00 -2.70 -16.35
CA ILE A 166 25.54 -1.88 -17.48
C ILE A 166 26.72 -1.68 -18.45
N PRO A 167 26.53 -1.95 -19.75
CA PRO A 167 27.54 -1.72 -20.78
C PRO A 167 28.09 -0.27 -20.76
N LYS A 168 29.40 -0.12 -21.04
CA LYS A 168 30.09 1.18 -20.97
C LYS A 168 29.63 2.13 -22.07
N ASP A 169 29.32 1.60 -23.25
CA ASP A 169 28.70 2.29 -24.38
C ASP A 169 27.41 3.00 -23.96
N ILE A 170 26.54 2.36 -23.15
CA ILE A 170 25.32 3.00 -22.64
C ILE A 170 25.64 4.06 -21.58
N THR A 171 26.55 3.78 -20.65
CA THR A 171 26.82 4.70 -19.52
C THR A 171 27.68 5.91 -19.88
N SER A 172 28.49 5.81 -20.94
CA SER A 172 29.40 6.86 -21.40
C SER A 172 28.96 7.56 -22.70
N ALA A 173 27.85 7.14 -23.32
CA ALA A 173 27.32 7.79 -24.52
C ALA A 173 27.03 9.28 -24.30
N LYS A 174 27.51 10.12 -25.22
CA LYS A 174 27.13 11.53 -25.35
C LYS A 174 26.08 11.63 -26.44
N LEU A 175 24.82 11.71 -26.03
CA LEU A 175 23.65 11.79 -26.90
C LEU A 175 23.11 13.22 -26.93
N GLN A 176 22.57 13.64 -28.07
CA GLN A 176 21.75 14.84 -28.14
C GLN A 176 20.36 14.59 -27.55
N ARG A 177 19.64 15.67 -27.23
CA ARG A 177 18.30 15.57 -26.65
C ARG A 177 17.35 14.86 -27.63
N GLY A 178 16.82 13.71 -27.22
CA GLY A 178 15.88 12.90 -28.01
C GLY A 178 16.51 11.65 -28.64
N GLU A 179 17.83 11.51 -28.57
CA GLU A 179 18.51 10.30 -29.05
C GLU A 179 18.51 9.19 -27.97
N THR A 180 18.54 7.95 -28.43
CA THR A 180 18.63 6.75 -27.59
C THR A 180 19.71 5.82 -28.14
N THR A 181 20.47 5.19 -27.25
CA THR A 181 21.34 4.05 -27.61
C THR A 181 20.47 2.86 -28.03
N ALA A 182 20.77 2.27 -29.19
CA ALA A 182 20.13 1.06 -29.69
C ALA A 182 20.46 -0.17 -28.83
#